data_AF-A0A7H0MKP6-F1
#
_entry.id   AF-A0A7H0MKP6-F1
#
_cell.length_a   1.000
_cell.length_b   1.000
_cell.length_c   1.000
_cell.angle_alpha   90.00
_cell.angle_beta   90.00
_cell.angle_gamma   90.00
#
_symmetry.space_group_name_H-M   'P 1'
#
loop_
_entity.id
_entity.type
_entity.pdbx_description
1 polymer ?
#
loop_
_entity_poly.entity_id
_entity_poly.type
_entity_poly.pdbx_seq_one_letter_code
_entity_poly.pdbx_strand_id
1 'polypeptide(L)'
;MVAFKRLRTAVVAGLIVVLAGCQSSGGLGGSGGVDPRLANNQDVEFFNKSGVMACAGGALLGALACAASNSSNKAVCMIAAAVAGCGVGVGANAYLDNQRKKYASQEEQLNASIRDIQAENTRIQNATNVAKSVIASDKLTLAKLEKDIAARKVKKDALQQQVKGVDANIAYLRNTLTDMKKHQQQWQDISSDMHRTGGDTKKLDAEIAQMRDQIGSLQGELDSLYTQRTALKVS
;
A
#
# COMPACT_ATOMS: atom_id res chain seq x y z
N MET A 1 -9.88 65.36 -9.67
CA MET A 1 -8.83 64.31 -9.66
C MET A 1 -9.46 63.00 -9.25
N VAL A 2 -9.27 61.97 -10.07
CA VAL A 2 -9.50 60.52 -9.87
C VAL A 2 -10.93 60.03 -9.59
N ALA A 3 -11.50 59.43 -10.64
CA ALA A 3 -12.70 58.61 -10.62
C ALA A 3 -12.39 57.20 -10.07
N PHE A 4 -13.05 56.80 -8.97
CA PHE A 4 -13.09 55.41 -8.51
C PHE A 4 -14.36 54.75 -9.04
N LYS A 5 -14.20 53.89 -10.04
CA LYS A 5 -15.28 53.18 -10.74
C LYS A 5 -15.21 51.69 -10.38
N ARG A 6 -16.37 51.12 -9.98
CA ARG A 6 -16.80 49.69 -10.02
C ARG A 6 -16.20 48.82 -8.91
N LEU A 7 -16.92 48.41 -7.85
CA LEU A 7 -18.15 47.62 -7.71
C LEU A 7 -18.05 46.17 -8.25
N ARG A 8 -18.31 45.21 -7.34
CA ARG A 8 -18.52 43.75 -7.49
C ARG A 8 -17.21 42.95 -7.56
N THR A 9 -16.95 41.88 -6.80
CA THR A 9 -17.86 40.90 -6.17
C THR A 9 -17.04 40.11 -5.14
N ALA A 10 -17.63 39.84 -3.99
CA ALA A 10 -17.10 38.91 -3.00
C ALA A 10 -17.06 37.48 -3.54
N VAL A 11 -15.94 36.78 -3.36
CA VAL A 11 -15.89 35.33 -3.20
C VAL A 11 -14.88 35.03 -2.09
N VAL A 12 -15.39 35.00 -0.86
CA VAL A 12 -14.77 34.31 0.27
C VAL A 12 -14.90 32.82 -0.04
N ALA A 13 -13.89 32.23 -0.67
CA ALA A 13 -13.78 30.77 -0.75
C ALA A 13 -13.11 30.29 0.53
N GLY A 14 -13.94 29.93 1.51
CA GLY A 14 -13.51 29.29 2.74
C GLY A 14 -12.85 27.95 2.44
N LEU A 15 -11.54 27.87 2.63
CA LEU A 15 -10.87 26.61 2.92
C LEU A 15 -11.21 26.22 4.37
N ILE A 16 -12.40 25.67 4.57
CA ILE A 16 -12.60 24.75 5.69
C ILE A 16 -11.91 23.46 5.25
N VAL A 17 -10.61 23.37 5.54
CA VAL A 17 -9.94 22.08 5.63
C VAL A 17 -10.65 21.38 6.79
N VAL A 18 -11.60 20.52 6.45
CA VAL A 18 -12.09 19.49 7.35
C VAL A 18 -10.88 18.57 7.57
N LEU A 19 -10.05 18.95 8.53
CA LEU A 19 -9.23 18.02 9.29
C LEU A 19 -10.21 17.08 10.00
N ALA A 20 -10.77 16.14 9.25
CA ALA A 20 -11.13 14.85 9.80
C ALA A 20 -9.80 14.14 10.10
N GLY A 21 -9.07 14.67 11.08
CA GLY A 21 -8.13 13.86 11.83
C GLY A 21 -8.97 12.75 12.41
N CYS A 22 -8.73 11.52 11.97
CA CYS A 22 -9.06 10.37 12.78
C CYS A 22 -8.47 10.63 14.16
N GLN A 23 -9.32 11.02 15.10
CA GLN A 23 -9.08 10.72 16.51
C GLN A 23 -9.01 9.19 16.57
N SER A 24 -7.83 8.64 16.32
CA SER A 24 -7.52 7.29 16.74
C SER A 24 -7.54 7.35 18.26
N SER A 25 -8.68 7.00 18.81
CA SER A 25 -8.88 6.69 20.22
C SER A 25 -7.71 5.86 20.73
N GLY A 26 -6.80 6.53 21.45
CA GLY A 26 -5.79 5.88 22.27
C GLY A 26 -6.50 5.16 23.41
N GLY A 27 -6.89 3.93 23.15
CA GLY A 27 -7.50 3.02 24.11
C GLY A 27 -6.70 1.73 24.14
N LEU A 28 -5.95 1.56 25.23
CA LEU A 28 -5.51 0.30 25.84
C LEU A 28 -5.81 -0.98 25.04
N GLY A 29 -4.76 -1.60 24.49
CA GLY A 29 -4.64 -3.04 24.19
C GLY A 29 -5.92 -3.82 23.93
N GLY A 30 -6.63 -3.53 22.84
CA GLY A 30 -7.77 -4.30 22.38
C GLY A 30 -7.33 -5.54 21.61
N SER A 31 -7.17 -6.67 22.28
CA SER A 31 -6.77 -7.99 21.74
C SER A 31 -7.81 -8.63 20.77
N GLY A 32 -8.63 -7.84 20.08
CA GLY A 32 -9.62 -8.31 19.10
C GLY A 32 -9.65 -7.52 17.78
N GLY A 33 -8.72 -6.57 17.58
CA GLY A 33 -8.56 -5.79 16.35
C GLY A 33 -7.30 -6.17 15.58
N VAL A 34 -7.13 -5.56 14.40
CA VAL A 34 -5.92 -5.71 13.56
C VAL A 34 -4.67 -5.25 14.34
N ASP A 35 -3.58 -5.99 14.24
CA ASP A 35 -2.30 -5.69 14.88
C ASP A 35 -1.85 -4.26 14.49
N PRO A 36 -1.50 -3.40 15.46
CA PRO A 36 -1.08 -2.03 15.19
C PRO A 36 0.10 -1.92 14.23
N ARG A 37 0.98 -2.93 14.15
CA ARG A 37 2.09 -2.96 13.18
C ARG A 37 1.58 -3.03 11.74
N LEU A 38 0.44 -3.68 11.49
CA LEU A 38 -0.20 -3.70 10.18
C LEU A 38 -0.97 -2.40 9.91
N ALA A 39 -1.74 -1.95 10.90
CA ALA A 39 -2.63 -0.79 10.74
C ALA A 39 -1.89 0.55 10.69
N ASN A 40 -0.74 0.67 11.36
CA ASN A 40 0.03 1.92 11.45
C ASN A 40 1.27 1.94 10.54
N ASN A 41 1.44 0.93 9.67
CA ASN A 41 2.55 0.90 8.73
C ASN A 41 2.10 1.44 7.37
N GLN A 42 2.78 2.48 6.88
CA GLN A 42 2.41 3.19 5.66
C GLN A 42 2.46 2.31 4.40
N ASP A 43 3.44 1.42 4.29
CA ASP A 43 3.57 0.51 3.14
C ASP A 43 2.46 -0.55 3.15
N VAL A 44 2.15 -1.09 4.32
CA VAL A 44 1.04 -2.05 4.48
C VAL A 44 -0.31 -1.38 4.22
N GLU A 45 -0.52 -0.16 4.72
CA GLU A 45 -1.74 0.62 4.50
C GLU A 45 -1.93 1.01 3.04
N PHE A 46 -0.84 1.34 2.32
CA PHE A 46 -0.84 1.62 0.88
C PHE A 46 -1.51 0.49 0.09
N PHE A 47 -1.13 -0.76 0.37
CA PHE A 47 -1.71 -1.94 -0.29
C PHE A 47 -3.06 -2.36 0.31
N ASN A 48 -3.41 -1.97 1.54
CA ASN A 48 -4.68 -2.36 2.14
C ASN A 48 -5.84 -1.43 1.75
N LYS A 49 -5.60 -0.12 1.71
CA LYS A 49 -6.63 0.89 1.39
C LYS A 49 -6.84 1.11 -0.11
N SER A 50 -6.28 0.25 -0.96
CA SER A 50 -6.23 0.33 -2.41
C SER A 50 -5.47 1.56 -2.92
N GLY A 51 -4.53 1.34 -3.86
CA GLY A 51 -3.60 2.36 -4.35
C GLY A 51 -4.23 3.68 -4.84
N VAL A 52 -5.53 3.73 -5.14
CA VAL A 52 -6.25 4.94 -5.57
C VAL A 52 -6.41 5.97 -4.44
N MET A 53 -6.74 5.53 -3.22
CA MET A 53 -6.84 6.43 -2.06
C MET A 53 -5.45 6.80 -1.56
N ALA A 54 -4.50 5.87 -1.65
CA ALA A 54 -3.09 6.12 -1.38
C ALA A 54 -2.46 7.06 -2.41
N CYS A 55 -2.96 7.09 -3.65
CA CYS A 55 -2.52 8.03 -4.68
C CYS A 55 -2.91 9.47 -4.33
N ALA A 56 -4.07 9.70 -3.72
CA ALA A 56 -4.44 11.01 -3.18
C ALA A 56 -3.51 11.43 -2.02
N GLY A 57 -3.16 10.51 -1.12
CA GLY A 57 -2.20 10.75 -0.04
C GLY A 57 -0.77 10.99 -0.54
N GLY A 58 -0.30 10.19 -1.51
CA GLY A 58 1.00 10.29 -2.14
C GLY A 58 1.14 11.52 -3.03
N ALA A 59 0.08 11.96 -3.71
CA ALA A 59 0.05 13.22 -4.41
C ALA A 59 0.14 14.41 -3.43
N LEU A 60 -0.48 14.31 -2.25
CA LEU A 60 -0.39 15.35 -1.23
C LEU A 60 1.02 15.44 -0.62
N LEU A 61 1.61 14.29 -0.25
CA LEU A 61 2.99 14.22 0.28
C LEU A 61 4.03 14.57 -0.79
N GLY A 62 3.86 14.09 -2.01
CA GLY A 62 4.70 14.43 -3.17
C GLY A 62 4.61 15.90 -3.53
N ALA A 63 3.42 16.51 -3.40
CA ALA A 63 3.24 17.95 -3.56
C ALA A 63 3.97 18.74 -2.46
N LEU A 64 3.93 18.28 -1.21
CA LEU A 64 4.67 18.90 -0.10
C LEU A 64 6.19 18.77 -0.27
N ALA A 65 6.67 17.59 -0.67
CA ALA A 65 8.10 17.36 -0.95
C ALA A 65 8.59 18.24 -2.12
N CYS A 66 7.79 18.39 -3.17
CA CYS A 66 8.12 19.25 -4.30
C CYS A 66 7.98 20.74 -4.02
N ALA A 67 7.03 21.13 -3.16
CA ALA A 67 6.91 22.49 -2.65
C ALA A 67 8.14 22.89 -1.84
N ALA A 68 8.68 21.98 -1.03
CA ALA A 68 9.91 22.17 -0.25
C ALA A 68 11.20 22.09 -1.09
N SER A 69 11.17 21.44 -2.27
CA SER A 69 12.33 21.34 -3.15
C SER A 69 12.63 22.66 -3.88
N ASN A 70 13.92 22.96 -4.09
CA ASN A 70 14.39 24.12 -4.87
C ASN A 70 14.39 23.83 -6.39
N SER A 71 13.40 23.06 -6.86
CA SER A 71 13.22 22.73 -8.27
C SER A 71 12.77 23.96 -9.06
N SER A 72 13.48 24.26 -10.15
CA SER A 72 13.11 25.31 -11.11
C SER A 72 11.81 25.02 -11.86
N ASN A 73 11.30 23.78 -11.79
CA ASN A 73 10.02 23.36 -12.37
C ASN A 73 9.20 22.56 -11.34
N LYS A 74 8.66 23.28 -10.35
CA LYS A 74 7.80 22.71 -9.30
C LYS A 74 6.64 21.89 -9.86
N ALA A 75 6.06 22.27 -11.01
CA ALA A 75 5.02 21.52 -11.69
C ALA A 75 5.48 20.13 -12.17
N VAL A 76 6.67 20.04 -12.78
CA VAL A 76 7.27 18.77 -13.22
C VAL A 76 7.62 17.92 -12.00
N CYS A 77 8.12 18.54 -10.93
CA CYS A 77 8.38 17.84 -9.66
C CYS A 77 7.07 17.25 -9.11
N MET A 78 6.01 18.04 -8.97
CA MET A 78 4.73 17.59 -8.41
C MET A 78 4.15 16.42 -9.23
N ILE A 79 4.23 16.52 -10.55
CA ILE A 79 3.77 15.49 -11.49
C ILE A 79 4.64 14.22 -11.38
N ALA A 80 5.96 14.36 -11.24
CA ALA A 80 6.89 13.25 -11.04
C ALA A 80 6.66 12.55 -9.69
N ALA A 81 6.50 13.32 -8.61
CA ALA A 81 6.25 12.81 -7.27
C ALA A 81 4.88 12.14 -7.14
N ALA A 82 3.85 12.66 -7.81
CA ALA A 82 2.55 12.02 -7.86
C ALA A 82 2.62 10.61 -8.48
N VAL A 83 3.37 10.45 -9.58
CA VAL A 83 3.45 9.16 -10.28
C VAL A 83 4.40 8.18 -9.60
N ALA A 84 5.54 8.66 -9.11
CA ALA A 84 6.43 7.87 -8.25
C ALA A 84 5.72 7.46 -6.93
N GLY A 85 4.75 8.26 -6.48
CA GLY A 85 3.96 8.00 -5.27
C GLY A 85 2.87 6.94 -5.48
N CYS A 86 2.19 6.96 -6.63
CA CYS A 86 1.04 6.10 -6.94
C CYS A 86 1.41 4.80 -7.66
N GLY A 87 2.57 4.74 -8.32
CA GLY A 87 2.99 3.60 -9.13
C GLY A 87 1.92 3.18 -10.14
N VAL A 88 1.66 1.88 -10.22
CA VAL A 88 0.65 1.29 -11.11
C VAL A 88 -0.76 1.22 -10.51
N GLY A 89 -0.98 1.74 -9.30
CA GLY A 89 -2.27 1.66 -8.59
C GLY A 89 -3.45 2.32 -9.31
N VAL A 90 -3.17 3.16 -10.31
CA VAL A 90 -4.17 3.78 -11.20
C VAL A 90 -4.58 2.88 -12.38
N GLY A 91 -3.92 1.74 -12.58
CA GLY A 91 -4.08 0.84 -13.72
C GLY A 91 -2.98 0.99 -14.78
N ALA A 92 -2.65 -0.12 -15.44
CA ALA A 92 -1.61 -0.19 -16.47
C ALA A 92 -1.83 0.82 -17.62
N ASN A 93 -3.05 0.91 -18.14
CA ASN A 93 -3.38 1.82 -19.25
C ASN A 93 -3.22 3.30 -18.86
N ALA A 94 -3.72 3.68 -17.69
CA ALA A 94 -3.61 5.06 -17.20
C ALA A 94 -2.16 5.42 -16.89
N TYR A 95 -1.39 4.48 -16.34
CA TYR A 95 0.04 4.63 -16.12
C TYR A 95 0.79 4.87 -17.44
N LEU A 96 0.57 4.04 -18.46
CA LEU A 96 1.19 4.15 -19.77
C LEU A 96 0.81 5.44 -20.51
N ASP A 97 -0.46 5.85 -20.47
CA ASP A 97 -0.90 7.12 -21.07
C ASP A 97 -0.17 8.32 -20.44
N ASN A 98 0.00 8.29 -19.12
CA ASN A 98 0.76 9.31 -18.41
C ASN A 98 2.27 9.23 -18.70
N GLN A 99 2.86 8.04 -18.83
CA GLN A 99 4.27 7.88 -19.25
C GLN A 99 4.52 8.51 -20.62
N ARG A 100 3.64 8.25 -21.59
CA ARG A 100 3.73 8.78 -22.95
C ARG A 100 3.61 10.31 -23.00
N LYS A 101 2.89 10.92 -22.05
CA LYS A 101 2.80 12.39 -21.91
C LYS A 101 4.06 13.01 -21.31
N LYS A 102 4.77 12.27 -20.46
CA LYS A 102 5.94 12.78 -19.71
C LYS A 102 7.26 12.60 -20.46
N TYR A 103 7.39 11.53 -21.22
CA TYR A 103 8.66 11.10 -21.78
C TYR A 103 8.58 11.07 -23.30
N ALA A 104 9.61 11.60 -23.95
CA ALA A 104 9.63 11.78 -25.40
C ALA A 104 9.98 10.49 -26.14
N SER A 105 10.74 9.59 -25.50
CA SER A 105 11.20 8.33 -26.10
C SER A 105 10.70 7.10 -25.34
N GLN A 106 10.66 5.95 -26.04
CA GLN A 106 10.32 4.65 -25.42
C GLN A 106 11.38 4.23 -24.38
N GLU A 107 12.65 4.55 -24.62
CA GLU A 107 13.75 4.23 -23.70
C GLU A 107 13.60 4.99 -22.37
N GLU A 108 13.22 6.27 -22.41
CA GLU A 108 12.93 7.05 -21.21
C GLU A 108 11.73 6.50 -20.44
N GLN A 109 10.66 6.10 -21.13
CA GLN A 109 9.48 5.47 -20.52
C GLN A 109 9.82 4.16 -19.85
N LEU A 110 10.61 3.31 -20.51
CA LEU A 110 11.07 2.04 -19.95
C LEU A 110 11.97 2.25 -18.73
N ASN A 111 12.94 3.15 -18.83
CA ASN A 111 13.83 3.49 -17.70
C ASN A 111 13.06 4.08 -16.51
N ALA A 112 12.01 4.87 -16.77
CA ALA A 112 11.11 5.35 -15.73
C ALA A 112 10.32 4.20 -15.09
N SER A 113 9.78 3.30 -15.91
CA SER A 113 9.05 2.11 -15.43
C SER A 113 9.90 1.20 -14.56
N ILE A 114 11.17 1.01 -14.94
CA ILE A 114 12.15 0.26 -14.14
C ILE A 114 12.39 0.92 -12.77
N ARG A 115 12.50 2.25 -12.71
CA ARG A 115 12.66 2.95 -11.41
C ARG A 115 11.41 2.86 -10.54
N ASP A 116 10.25 2.99 -11.17
CA ASP A 116 8.96 2.95 -10.46
C ASP A 116 8.71 1.55 -9.86
N ILE A 117 8.95 0.47 -10.61
CA ILE A 117 8.81 -0.88 -10.08
C ILE A 117 9.86 -1.20 -9.00
N GLN A 118 11.09 -0.65 -9.10
CA GLN A 118 12.12 -0.81 -8.06
C GLN A 118 11.70 -0.16 -6.74
N ALA A 119 11.12 1.03 -6.81
CA ALA A 119 10.56 1.71 -5.63
C ALA A 119 9.40 0.89 -5.04
N GLU A 120 8.56 0.31 -5.88
CA GLU A 120 7.45 -0.52 -5.45
C GLU A 120 7.90 -1.86 -4.83
N ASN A 121 8.90 -2.53 -5.41
CA ASN A 121 9.55 -3.71 -4.83
C ASN A 121 10.10 -3.42 -3.43
N THR A 122 10.64 -2.23 -3.20
CA THR A 122 11.09 -1.80 -1.88
C THR A 122 9.91 -1.69 -0.90
N ARG A 123 8.78 -1.11 -1.32
CA ARG A 123 7.57 -1.03 -0.49
C ARG A 123 6.98 -2.41 -0.20
N ILE A 124 6.92 -3.30 -1.20
CA ILE A 124 6.44 -4.68 -1.04
C ILE A 124 7.35 -5.44 -0.08
N GLN A 125 8.67 -5.26 -0.16
CA GLN A 125 9.61 -5.84 0.79
C GLN A 125 9.35 -5.38 2.22
N ASN A 126 9.18 -4.07 2.44
CA ASN A 126 8.89 -3.52 3.76
C ASN A 126 7.56 -4.05 4.32
N ALA A 127 6.49 -3.98 3.53
CA ALA A 127 5.18 -4.50 3.90
C ALA A 127 5.23 -6.00 4.20
N THR A 128 5.96 -6.77 3.40
CA THR A 128 6.17 -8.22 3.61
C THR A 128 6.91 -8.51 4.90
N ASN A 129 7.95 -7.73 5.23
CA ASN A 129 8.71 -7.92 6.48
C ASN A 129 7.83 -7.68 7.72
N VAL A 130 7.02 -6.62 7.69
CA VAL A 130 6.07 -6.31 8.77
C VAL A 130 5.01 -7.41 8.87
N ALA A 131 4.43 -7.81 7.74
CA ALA A 131 3.43 -8.86 7.68
C ALA A 131 3.98 -10.20 8.21
N LYS A 132 5.19 -10.60 7.82
CA LYS A 132 5.85 -11.81 8.33
C LYS A 132 6.09 -11.76 9.84
N SER A 133 6.47 -10.61 10.38
CA SER A 133 6.63 -10.42 11.83
C SER A 133 5.31 -10.62 12.58
N VAL A 134 4.21 -10.10 12.04
CA VAL A 134 2.87 -10.27 12.62
C VAL A 134 2.41 -11.72 12.50
N ILE A 135 2.57 -12.34 11.33
CA ILE A 135 2.28 -13.77 11.10
C ILE A 135 3.04 -14.65 12.11
N ALA A 136 4.33 -14.41 12.32
CA ALA A 136 5.12 -15.16 13.30
C ALA A 136 4.57 -14.99 14.73
N SER A 137 4.14 -13.77 15.09
CA SER A 137 3.53 -13.48 16.40
C SER A 137 2.18 -14.21 16.57
N ASP A 138 1.36 -14.23 15.51
CA ASP A 138 0.07 -14.91 15.49
C ASP A 138 0.24 -16.43 15.57
N LYS A 139 1.22 -17.01 14.86
CA LYS A 139 1.57 -18.45 14.97
C LYS A 139 1.95 -18.82 16.40
N LEU A 140 2.78 -18.01 17.07
CA LEU A 140 3.13 -18.23 18.48
C LEU A 140 1.90 -18.12 19.40
N THR A 141 1.00 -17.18 19.11
CA THR A 141 -0.26 -17.01 19.86
C THR A 141 -1.14 -18.25 19.72
N LEU A 142 -1.34 -18.75 18.50
CA LEU A 142 -2.12 -19.97 18.24
C LEU A 142 -1.50 -21.20 18.92
N ALA A 143 -0.19 -21.38 18.85
CA ALA A 143 0.50 -22.49 19.52
C ALA A 143 0.37 -22.43 21.05
N LYS A 144 0.37 -21.23 21.62
CA LYS A 144 0.13 -21.04 23.06
C LYS A 144 -1.32 -21.36 23.42
N LEU A 145 -2.28 -20.87 22.64
CA LEU A 145 -3.70 -21.16 22.84
C LEU A 145 -3.98 -22.66 22.76
N GLU A 146 -3.39 -23.37 21.81
CA GLU A 146 -3.53 -24.82 21.68
C GLU A 146 -3.09 -25.55 22.96
N LYS A 147 -1.94 -25.17 23.53
CA LYS A 147 -1.45 -25.71 24.80
C LYS A 147 -2.36 -25.36 25.98
N ASP A 148 -2.84 -24.12 26.04
CA ASP A 148 -3.72 -23.65 27.13
C ASP A 148 -5.10 -24.33 27.10
N ILE A 149 -5.63 -24.62 25.90
CA ILE A 149 -6.85 -25.43 25.69
C ILE A 149 -6.62 -26.86 26.19
N ALA A 150 -5.51 -27.49 25.75
CA ALA A 150 -5.18 -28.85 26.16
C ALA A 150 -4.99 -28.98 27.69
N ALA A 151 -4.44 -27.94 28.32
CA ALA A 151 -4.27 -27.86 29.77
C ALA A 151 -5.53 -27.44 30.54
N ARG A 152 -6.65 -27.11 29.87
CA ARG A 152 -7.88 -26.54 30.45
C ARG A 152 -7.65 -25.28 31.29
N LYS A 153 -6.65 -24.47 30.92
CA LYS A 153 -6.22 -23.28 31.68
C LYS A 153 -6.82 -21.96 31.18
N VAL A 154 -7.59 -21.98 30.10
CA VAL A 154 -8.03 -20.75 29.41
C VAL A 154 -9.48 -20.39 29.74
N LYS A 155 -9.73 -19.08 29.94
CA LYS A 155 -11.10 -18.54 29.99
C LYS A 155 -11.63 -18.43 28.55
N LYS A 156 -12.84 -18.90 28.31
CA LYS A 156 -13.49 -18.93 26.98
C LYS A 156 -13.45 -17.55 26.30
N ASP A 157 -13.76 -16.49 27.03
CA ASP A 157 -13.78 -15.12 26.48
C ASP A 157 -12.39 -14.64 26.06
N ALA A 158 -11.36 -14.92 26.86
CA ALA A 158 -9.99 -14.53 26.55
C ALA A 158 -9.44 -15.25 25.31
N LEU A 159 -9.81 -16.52 25.15
CA LEU A 159 -9.47 -17.30 23.96
C LEU A 159 -10.20 -16.76 22.72
N GLN A 160 -11.50 -16.50 22.82
CA GLN A 160 -12.28 -15.97 21.70
C GLN A 160 -11.75 -14.62 21.22
N GLN A 161 -11.30 -13.76 22.15
CA GLN A 161 -10.68 -12.48 21.79
C GLN A 161 -9.39 -12.68 21.01
N GLN A 162 -8.45 -13.50 21.50
CA GLN A 162 -7.18 -13.73 20.79
C GLN A 162 -7.39 -14.34 19.41
N VAL A 163 -8.31 -15.30 19.26
CA VAL A 163 -8.65 -15.88 17.96
C VAL A 163 -9.25 -14.83 17.02
N LYS A 164 -10.12 -13.94 17.52
CA LYS A 164 -10.64 -12.81 16.72
C LYS A 164 -9.56 -11.86 16.24
N GLY A 165 -8.55 -11.58 17.08
CA GLY A 165 -7.40 -10.76 16.67
C GLY A 165 -6.62 -11.40 15.52
N VAL A 166 -6.32 -12.71 15.62
CA VAL A 166 -5.66 -13.46 14.54
C VAL A 166 -6.53 -13.50 13.27
N ASP A 167 -7.84 -13.67 13.40
CA ASP A 167 -8.77 -13.64 12.26
C ASP A 167 -8.78 -12.28 11.56
N ALA A 168 -8.76 -11.19 12.33
CA ALA A 168 -8.67 -9.83 11.80
C ALA A 168 -7.35 -9.61 11.05
N ASN A 169 -6.22 -10.08 11.60
CA ASN A 169 -4.93 -10.02 10.93
C ASN A 169 -4.92 -10.81 9.62
N ILE A 170 -5.45 -12.03 9.62
CA ILE A 170 -5.54 -12.87 8.42
C ILE A 170 -6.38 -12.17 7.34
N ALA A 171 -7.55 -11.62 7.68
CA ALA A 171 -8.40 -10.90 6.74
C ALA A 171 -7.68 -9.67 6.15
N TYR A 172 -7.03 -8.91 7.02
CA TYR A 172 -6.28 -7.72 6.62
C TYR A 172 -5.12 -8.07 5.66
N LEU A 173 -4.32 -9.09 6.00
CA LEU A 173 -3.19 -9.55 5.17
C LEU A 173 -3.64 -10.15 3.84
N ARG A 174 -4.80 -10.81 3.78
CA ARG A 174 -5.39 -11.29 2.52
C ARG A 174 -5.76 -10.15 1.58
N ASN A 175 -6.32 -9.06 2.10
CA ASN A 175 -6.62 -7.87 1.30
C ASN A 175 -5.33 -7.23 0.77
N THR A 176 -4.33 -7.05 1.64
CA THR A 176 -3.00 -6.56 1.24
C THR A 176 -2.36 -7.41 0.14
N LEU A 177 -2.39 -8.74 0.26
CA LEU A 177 -1.89 -9.65 -0.79
C LEU A 177 -2.68 -9.55 -2.10
N THR A 178 -3.99 -9.32 -2.02
CA THR A 178 -4.83 -9.16 -3.22
C THR A 178 -4.43 -7.92 -4.01
N ASP A 179 -4.18 -6.80 -3.33
CA ASP A 179 -3.74 -5.56 -3.98
C ASP A 179 -2.31 -5.68 -4.54
N MET A 180 -1.38 -6.28 -3.79
CA MET A 180 -0.03 -6.57 -4.30
C MET A 180 -0.05 -7.42 -5.57
N LYS A 181 -0.89 -8.46 -5.63
CA LYS A 181 -1.08 -9.29 -6.84
C LYS A 181 -1.65 -8.50 -8.01
N LYS A 182 -2.58 -7.58 -7.74
CA LYS A 182 -3.14 -6.70 -8.77
C LYS A 182 -2.06 -5.80 -9.34
N HIS A 183 -1.20 -5.22 -8.51
CA HIS A 183 -0.07 -4.40 -8.95
C HIS A 183 0.95 -5.21 -9.75
N GLN A 184 1.27 -6.44 -9.31
CA GLN A 184 2.10 -7.36 -10.08
C GLN A 184 1.53 -7.62 -11.48
N GLN A 185 0.21 -7.85 -11.59
CA GLN A 185 -0.44 -8.04 -12.89
C GLN A 185 -0.38 -6.76 -13.74
N GLN A 186 -0.61 -5.59 -13.16
CA GLN A 186 -0.51 -4.31 -13.88
C GLN A 186 0.90 -4.07 -14.43
N TRP A 187 1.94 -4.42 -13.68
CA TRP A 187 3.31 -4.37 -14.17
C TRP A 187 3.58 -5.36 -15.30
N GLN A 188 3.01 -6.56 -15.24
CA GLN A 188 3.08 -7.54 -16.34
C GLN A 188 2.40 -7.00 -17.61
N ASP A 189 1.25 -6.35 -17.47
CA ASP A 189 0.54 -5.73 -18.60
C ASP A 189 1.37 -4.58 -19.20
N ILE A 190 2.01 -3.76 -18.36
CA ILE A 190 2.93 -2.69 -18.79
C ILE A 190 4.13 -3.25 -19.55
N SER A 191 4.78 -4.27 -19.00
CA SER A 191 5.92 -4.91 -19.66
C SER A 191 5.51 -5.49 -21.02
N SER A 192 4.35 -6.16 -21.06
CA SER A 192 3.82 -6.71 -22.31
C SER A 192 3.53 -5.64 -23.37
N ASP A 193 2.97 -4.48 -22.99
CA ASP A 193 2.74 -3.37 -23.91
C ASP A 193 4.06 -2.78 -24.42
N MET A 194 5.02 -2.53 -23.53
CA MET A 194 6.33 -1.98 -23.88
C MET A 194 7.14 -2.92 -24.78
N HIS A 195 7.07 -4.23 -24.53
CA HIS A 195 7.70 -5.23 -25.37
C HIS A 195 7.09 -5.21 -26.79
N ARG A 196 5.76 -5.14 -26.88
CA ARG A 196 5.04 -5.07 -28.16
C ARG A 196 5.36 -3.82 -28.97
N THR A 197 5.69 -2.70 -28.32
CA THR A 197 6.10 -1.46 -29.01
C THR A 197 7.60 -1.41 -29.36
N GLY A 198 8.35 -2.47 -29.02
CA GLY A 198 9.77 -2.64 -29.37
C GLY A 198 10.76 -2.33 -28.25
N GLY A 199 10.31 -2.18 -27.00
CA GLY A 199 11.18 -1.96 -25.85
C GLY A 199 11.91 -3.23 -25.37
N ASP A 200 13.16 -3.07 -24.88
CA ASP A 200 13.91 -4.16 -24.24
C ASP A 200 13.52 -4.33 -22.76
N THR A 201 12.46 -5.09 -22.52
CA THR A 201 11.83 -5.20 -21.19
C THR A 201 12.55 -6.12 -20.21
N LYS A 202 13.68 -6.75 -20.57
CA LYS A 202 14.34 -7.77 -19.73
C LYS A 202 14.58 -7.33 -18.29
N LYS A 203 15.01 -6.07 -18.09
CA LYS A 203 15.24 -5.53 -16.74
C LYS A 203 13.92 -5.30 -15.99
N LEU A 204 12.90 -4.81 -16.67
CA LEU A 204 11.56 -4.67 -16.10
C LEU A 204 10.98 -6.04 -15.71
N ASP A 205 11.13 -7.05 -16.58
CA ASP A 205 10.69 -8.43 -16.31
C ASP A 205 11.40 -9.06 -15.11
N ALA A 206 12.68 -8.78 -14.92
CA ALA A 206 13.43 -9.22 -13.75
C ALA A 206 12.89 -8.61 -12.44
N GLU A 207 12.56 -7.32 -12.44
CA GLU A 207 11.94 -6.64 -11.28
C GLU A 207 10.54 -7.19 -10.99
N ILE A 208 9.75 -7.52 -12.02
CA ILE A 208 8.44 -8.17 -11.88
C ILE A 208 8.58 -9.58 -11.27
N ALA A 209 9.61 -10.33 -11.69
CA ALA A 209 9.89 -11.64 -11.12
C ALA A 209 10.22 -11.54 -9.63
N GLN A 210 11.04 -10.57 -9.24
CA GLN A 210 11.33 -10.29 -7.83
C GLN A 210 10.06 -9.95 -7.04
N MET A 211 9.19 -9.08 -7.58
CA MET A 211 7.91 -8.75 -6.98
C MET A 211 7.07 -10.00 -6.70
N ARG A 212 6.93 -10.85 -7.71
CA ARG A 212 6.17 -12.10 -7.65
C ARG A 212 6.72 -13.05 -6.59
N ASP A 213 8.05 -13.17 -6.49
CA ASP A 213 8.68 -14.06 -5.53
C ASP A 213 8.45 -13.57 -4.08
N GLN A 214 8.49 -12.26 -3.84
CA GLN A 214 8.16 -11.66 -2.54
C GLN A 214 6.70 -11.90 -2.15
N ILE A 215 5.76 -11.66 -3.08
CA ILE A 215 4.32 -11.91 -2.89
C ILE A 215 4.05 -13.39 -2.62
N GLY A 216 4.66 -14.29 -3.38
CA GLY A 216 4.52 -15.73 -3.20
C GLY A 216 5.03 -16.21 -1.84
N SER A 217 6.16 -15.67 -1.38
CA SER A 217 6.70 -15.96 -0.05
C SER A 217 5.75 -15.51 1.07
N LEU A 218 5.18 -14.30 0.97
CA LEU A 218 4.22 -13.81 1.96
C LEU A 218 2.93 -14.64 1.95
N GLN A 219 2.44 -15.01 0.77
CA GLN A 219 1.26 -15.87 0.64
C GLN A 219 1.46 -17.22 1.34
N GLY A 220 2.60 -17.89 1.13
CA GLY A 220 2.89 -19.17 1.78
C GLY A 220 2.89 -19.07 3.32
N GLU A 221 3.44 -17.99 3.87
CA GLU A 221 3.42 -17.75 5.32
C GLU A 221 1.99 -17.54 5.86
N LEU A 222 1.16 -16.80 5.12
CA LEU A 222 -0.23 -16.54 5.48
C LEU A 222 -1.09 -17.79 5.39
N ASP A 223 -0.91 -18.61 4.36
CA ASP A 223 -1.62 -19.89 4.19
C ASP A 223 -1.26 -20.87 5.31
N SER A 224 0.01 -20.88 5.73
CA SER A 224 0.47 -21.64 6.90
C SER A 224 -0.17 -21.16 8.20
N LEU A 225 -0.27 -19.84 8.43
CA LEU A 225 -0.97 -19.28 9.59
C LEU A 225 -2.46 -19.65 9.58
N TYR A 226 -3.12 -19.50 8.43
CA TYR A 226 -4.53 -19.83 8.29
C TYR A 226 -4.81 -21.31 8.60
N THR A 227 -3.95 -22.21 8.11
CA THR A 227 -4.03 -23.64 8.41
C THR A 227 -3.97 -23.89 9.92
N GLN A 228 -2.98 -23.31 10.60
CA GLN A 228 -2.85 -23.42 12.07
C GLN A 228 -4.08 -22.89 12.80
N ARG A 229 -4.61 -21.73 12.36
CA ARG A 229 -5.84 -21.17 12.92
C ARG A 229 -6.98 -22.18 12.77
N THR A 230 -7.22 -22.69 11.57
CA THR A 230 -8.37 -23.60 11.33
C THR A 230 -8.26 -24.95 12.04
N ALA A 231 -7.03 -25.38 12.39
CA ALA A 231 -6.80 -26.59 13.17
C ALA A 231 -7.11 -26.40 14.67
N LEU A 232 -7.08 -25.16 15.18
CA LEU A 232 -7.36 -24.86 16.58
C LEU A 232 -8.84 -25.14 16.91
N LYS A 233 -9.08 -26.19 17.71
CA LYS A 233 -10.44 -26.56 18.14
C LYS A 233 -10.89 -25.66 19.29
N VAL A 234 -11.74 -24.70 18.95
CA VAL A 234 -12.39 -23.82 19.92
C VAL A 234 -13.78 -24.39 20.24
N SER A 235 -13.83 -25.40 21.11
CA SER A 235 -15.09 -26.01 21.60
C SER A 235 -15.39 -25.58 23.03
#